data_AF-A0A6N4QIL9-F1
#
_entry.id   AF-A0A6N4QIL9-F1
#
_cell.length_a   1.000
_cell.length_b   1.000
_cell.length_c   1.000
_cell.angle_alpha   90.00
_cell.angle_beta   90.00
_cell.angle_gamma   90.00
#
_symmetry.space_group_name_H-M   'P 1'
#
loop_
_entity.id
_entity.type
_entity.pdbx_description
1 polymer ?
#
loop_
_entity_poly.entity_id
_entity_poly.type
_entity_poly.pdbx_seq_one_letter_code
_entity_poly.pdbx_strand_id
1 'polypeptide(L)'
;MAEFDKTKRSIGVNNLDDKARKEMFDKFQSAGGKVVNEKDKKKEEAASRNQPNIRQGQRSQAGGRDSSSRGGSGASSRGGAGGGGKGGGSVAPKGPSPRDRKALEDEMGNFINRLSVRIKCWLGRVTGFSSSELLPGFMSEFNLSGKKSLLELNFVGNDILGNPAYAGKIAKELDAQNPLYIELLGRMHKIYDNGEVNQVLEPHNAAPDLPVSISRVKDPLYSIFRKLYYVYPFQGSYVKAITLGYAALEKLEGKPSSIYNTKKKRALQEFDYLFGTLFEKLYLVVLRNENKNIPLLSNTMEAILGIVPEEKPGQRQQGEELDEISGGAAPEEEAPVEEKKEETNPEDSLSKELKYGLKLMRMLPLDQLRKKHDPRGEYEMIPSGDKAFLTWLFFKEFDSEYSFVMTTKKIEIKPTIVNGSKVDYREKMIDLYETTRASIEQFRIYDQYYKELKNHLKNPGANYIEASKKTTSLETKRSQQSRNVRVTVKEFVEKTSEILEKLIADMKSKKEIVTNMDELMTFDLMESRRRLNKKPIKQCIMEAYCFAIAFAGRLESGDLFGGVTELSPEEMEKEFGIKAEQPAGGESDLGIPGGGAGAAEGSAENIDADSLGVDPSILGD
;
A
#
# COMPACT_ATOMS: atom_id res chain seq x y z
N MET A 1 -1.41 34.32 -17.16
CA MET A 1 -0.90 33.67 -15.92
C MET A 1 -0.17 32.35 -16.20
N ALA A 2 -0.60 31.51 -17.16
CA ALA A 2 0.03 30.21 -17.44
C ALA A 2 1.50 30.22 -17.91
N GLU A 3 1.98 31.31 -18.51
CA GLU A 3 3.38 31.42 -18.95
C GLU A 3 4.35 31.73 -17.80
N PHE A 4 3.92 32.53 -16.82
CA PHE A 4 4.73 32.84 -15.64
C PHE A 4 5.00 31.59 -14.80
N ASP A 5 4.01 30.69 -14.69
CA ASP A 5 4.16 29.45 -13.92
C ASP A 5 5.02 28.43 -14.65
N LYS A 6 4.97 28.36 -15.99
CA LYS A 6 5.90 27.53 -16.79
C LYS A 6 7.36 27.98 -16.62
N THR A 7 7.62 29.29 -16.63
CA THR A 7 8.96 29.85 -16.45
C THR A 7 9.47 29.64 -15.02
N LYS A 8 8.61 29.76 -14.01
CA LYS A 8 8.98 29.43 -12.62
C LYS A 8 9.31 27.95 -12.44
N ARG A 9 8.56 27.06 -13.10
CA ARG A 9 8.77 25.61 -13.07
C ARG A 9 10.04 25.19 -13.84
N SER A 10 10.34 25.82 -14.98
CA SER A 10 11.55 25.52 -15.77
C SER A 10 12.85 26.01 -15.12
N ILE A 11 12.80 27.12 -14.38
CA ILE A 11 13.95 27.66 -13.64
C ILE A 11 14.16 26.93 -12.29
N GLY A 12 13.17 26.15 -11.84
CA GLY A 12 13.25 25.42 -10.57
C GLY A 12 13.38 26.36 -9.37
N VAL A 13 12.75 27.55 -9.43
CA VAL A 13 12.92 28.62 -8.42
C VAL A 13 12.59 28.15 -7.00
N ASN A 14 11.67 27.19 -6.87
CA ASN A 14 11.26 26.61 -5.59
C ASN A 14 12.33 25.69 -4.96
N ASN A 15 13.34 25.27 -5.73
CA ASN A 15 14.41 24.37 -5.32
C ASN A 15 15.77 25.07 -5.16
N LEU A 16 15.84 26.40 -5.33
CA LEU A 16 17.06 27.19 -5.18
C LEU A 16 17.24 27.67 -3.74
N ASP A 17 18.48 27.60 -3.25
CA ASP A 17 18.88 28.17 -1.97
C ASP A 17 18.85 29.71 -2.02
N ASP A 18 18.78 30.35 -0.85
CA ASP A 18 18.64 31.81 -0.78
C ASP A 18 19.86 32.55 -1.38
N LYS A 19 21.03 31.88 -1.41
CA LYS A 19 22.25 32.39 -2.03
C LYS A 19 22.17 32.37 -3.57
N ALA A 20 21.78 31.24 -4.18
CA ALA A 20 21.59 31.16 -5.63
C ALA A 20 20.42 32.03 -6.10
N ARG A 21 19.37 32.19 -5.29
CA ARG A 21 18.26 33.10 -5.58
C ARG A 21 18.73 34.55 -5.67
N LYS A 22 19.62 34.96 -4.77
CA LYS A 22 20.22 36.30 -4.77
C LYS A 22 21.16 36.50 -5.96
N GLU A 23 22.00 35.52 -6.28
CA GLU A 23 22.89 35.58 -7.44
C GLU A 23 22.11 35.63 -8.77
N MET A 24 21.01 34.89 -8.89
CA MET A 24 20.14 34.97 -10.08
C MET A 24 19.41 36.31 -10.18
N PHE A 25 18.99 36.88 -9.04
CA PHE A 25 18.37 38.20 -8.99
C PHE A 25 19.33 39.31 -9.42
N ASP A 26 20.57 39.26 -8.93
CA ASP A 26 21.61 40.23 -9.28
C ASP A 26 22.01 40.09 -10.77
N LYS A 27 22.12 38.86 -11.29
CA LYS A 27 22.32 38.61 -12.72
C LYS A 27 21.16 39.14 -13.58
N PHE A 28 19.92 38.95 -13.13
CA PHE A 28 18.73 39.43 -13.82
C PHE A 28 18.65 40.97 -13.89
N GLN A 29 18.95 41.67 -12.79
CA GLN A 29 19.03 43.14 -12.81
C GLN A 29 20.21 43.64 -13.66
N SER A 30 21.38 43.00 -13.56
CA SER A 30 22.56 43.40 -14.34
C SER A 30 22.38 43.23 -15.86
N ALA A 31 21.53 42.28 -16.29
CA ALA A 31 21.13 42.08 -17.67
C ALA A 31 20.01 43.04 -18.14
N GLY A 32 19.63 44.03 -17.32
CA GLY A 32 18.61 45.04 -17.66
C GLY A 32 17.17 44.63 -17.32
N GLY A 33 16.96 43.56 -16.55
CA GLY A 33 15.63 43.12 -16.11
C GLY A 33 15.01 44.08 -15.09
N LYS A 34 13.79 44.56 -15.37
CA LYS A 34 13.05 45.46 -14.48
C LYS A 34 12.03 44.68 -13.64
N VAL A 35 12.15 44.77 -12.31
CA VAL A 35 11.20 44.16 -11.36
C VAL A 35 9.98 45.07 -11.23
N VAL A 36 8.79 44.56 -11.54
CA VAL A 36 7.52 45.30 -11.41
C VAL A 36 6.73 44.72 -10.26
N ASN A 37 6.32 45.56 -9.31
CA ASN A 37 5.47 45.15 -8.19
C ASN A 37 4.00 45.13 -8.63
N GLU A 38 3.23 44.12 -8.18
CA GLU A 38 1.81 43.96 -8.56
C GLU A 38 0.93 45.15 -8.17
N LYS A 39 1.37 46.00 -7.22
CA LYS A 39 0.67 47.24 -6.86
C LYS A 39 0.72 48.31 -7.97
N ASP A 40 1.71 48.27 -8.84
CA ASP A 40 1.88 49.27 -9.91
C ASP A 40 1.00 48.94 -11.13
N LYS A 41 0.80 47.65 -11.45
CA LYS A 41 -0.11 47.20 -12.52
C LYS A 41 -1.58 47.55 -12.28
N LYS A 42 -2.04 47.50 -11.02
CA LYS A 42 -3.41 47.89 -10.65
C LYS A 42 -3.68 49.39 -10.80
N LYS A 43 -2.65 50.25 -10.82
CA LYS A 43 -2.80 51.69 -11.03
C LYS A 43 -2.89 52.06 -12.51
N GLU A 44 -2.20 51.35 -13.40
CA GLU A 44 -2.28 51.57 -14.85
C GLU A 44 -3.61 51.09 -15.46
N GLU A 45 -4.13 49.94 -15.03
CA GLU A 45 -5.41 49.42 -15.54
C GLU A 45 -6.63 50.25 -15.08
N ALA A 46 -6.52 50.95 -13.94
CA ALA A 46 -7.58 51.84 -13.44
C ALA A 46 -7.62 53.20 -14.16
N ALA A 47 -6.52 53.64 -14.79
CA ALA A 47 -6.42 54.93 -15.49
C ALA A 47 -6.91 54.87 -16.96
N SER A 48 -7.04 53.67 -17.54
CA SER A 48 -7.37 53.46 -18.96
C SER A 48 -8.88 53.35 -19.27
N ARG A 49 -9.78 53.55 -18.29
CA ARG A 49 -11.23 53.30 -18.45
C ARG A 49 -12.13 54.55 -18.36
N ASN A 50 -11.62 55.72 -18.70
CA ASN A 50 -12.40 56.96 -18.80
C ASN A 50 -12.39 57.52 -20.23
N GLN A 51 -13.48 57.30 -21.01
CA GLN A 51 -14.25 58.31 -21.78
C GLN A 51 -15.20 57.71 -22.85
N PRO A 52 -16.25 58.44 -23.31
CA PRO A 52 -17.66 58.03 -23.12
C PRO A 52 -18.49 57.89 -24.41
N ASN A 53 -19.71 57.34 -24.29
CA ASN A 53 -20.96 57.65 -25.03
C ASN A 53 -22.05 56.62 -24.61
N ILE A 54 -23.37 56.83 -24.57
CA ILE A 54 -24.33 57.95 -24.65
C ILE A 54 -25.69 57.33 -24.23
N ARG A 55 -26.50 58.06 -23.43
CA ARG A 55 -27.98 57.99 -23.22
C ARG A 55 -28.65 56.68 -22.74
N GLN A 56 -29.78 56.68 -22.02
CA GLN A 56 -30.47 57.59 -21.07
C GLN A 56 -31.79 56.86 -20.71
N GLY A 57 -32.24 56.92 -19.46
CA GLY A 57 -33.61 56.52 -19.14
C GLY A 57 -33.96 56.51 -17.65
N GLN A 58 -34.33 57.69 -17.13
CA GLN A 58 -35.27 57.94 -16.01
C GLN A 58 -34.95 57.40 -14.60
N ARG A 59 -35.25 58.06 -13.46
CA ARG A 59 -35.71 59.43 -13.09
C ARG A 59 -35.70 59.46 -11.54
N SER A 60 -35.36 60.62 -10.93
CA SER A 60 -35.75 61.12 -9.58
C SER A 60 -35.31 60.30 -8.33
N GLN A 61 -34.93 60.86 -7.18
CA GLN A 61 -35.24 62.16 -6.55
C GLN A 61 -34.26 62.42 -5.37
N ALA A 62 -33.81 63.68 -5.25
CA ALA A 62 -33.67 64.53 -4.05
C ALA A 62 -33.34 63.89 -2.68
N GLY A 63 -32.25 64.28 -1.99
CA GLY A 63 -32.20 65.48 -1.13
C GLY A 63 -32.44 65.04 0.33
N GLY A 64 -31.59 65.30 1.33
CA GLY A 64 -31.10 66.58 1.79
C GLY A 64 -30.76 66.45 3.28
N ARG A 65 -29.99 67.43 3.74
CA ARG A 65 -29.21 67.56 4.98
C ARG A 65 -29.99 67.69 6.30
N ASP A 66 -29.23 67.34 7.36
CA ASP A 66 -29.04 68.05 8.64
C ASP A 66 -30.01 67.93 9.83
N SER A 67 -29.38 67.49 10.92
CA SER A 67 -29.29 68.13 12.25
C SER A 67 -30.24 67.72 13.40
N SER A 68 -29.56 67.29 14.47
CA SER A 68 -29.63 67.83 15.84
C SER A 68 -30.31 67.00 16.94
N SER A 69 -29.56 66.96 18.06
CA SER A 69 -30.00 66.82 19.46
C SER A 69 -30.36 65.38 19.89
N ARG A 70 -30.13 64.92 21.13
CA ARG A 70 -29.84 65.59 22.40
C ARG A 70 -29.54 64.52 23.46
N GLY A 71 -28.74 64.87 24.47
CA GLY A 71 -28.78 64.30 25.82
C GLY A 71 -27.95 63.02 26.02
N GLY A 72 -27.16 62.85 27.09
CA GLY A 72 -26.93 63.67 28.27
C GLY A 72 -26.00 62.89 29.22
N SER A 73 -25.24 63.63 30.05
CA SER A 73 -24.87 63.37 31.47
C SER A 73 -24.59 61.93 31.94
N GLY A 74 -23.50 61.59 32.64
CA GLY A 74 -22.48 62.34 33.37
C GLY A 74 -21.19 61.49 33.51
N ALA A 75 -20.00 62.06 33.70
CA ALA A 75 -19.49 62.73 34.92
C ALA A 75 -19.75 61.87 36.17
N SER A 76 -18.80 61.42 37.00
CA SER A 76 -17.43 61.81 37.34
C SER A 76 -16.85 60.62 38.16
N SER A 77 -15.56 60.36 38.35
CA SER A 77 -14.46 61.16 38.91
C SER A 77 -13.18 60.27 38.84
N ARG A 78 -12.04 60.77 38.34
CA ARG A 78 -10.88 61.33 39.10
C ARG A 78 -10.47 60.45 40.29
N GLY A 79 -9.23 60.01 40.49
CA GLY A 79 -7.91 60.15 39.88
C GLY A 79 -7.04 59.03 40.46
N GLY A 80 -5.74 58.85 40.23
CA GLY A 80 -4.72 59.66 39.61
C GLY A 80 -3.44 58.83 39.48
N ALA A 81 -2.38 59.54 39.13
CA ALA A 81 -1.09 59.10 38.58
C ALA A 81 -0.27 58.02 39.31
N GLY A 82 0.61 57.40 38.50
CA GLY A 82 1.78 56.59 38.87
C GLY A 82 1.82 55.35 37.96
N GLY A 83 2.75 55.10 37.05
CA GLY A 83 4.15 55.52 36.93
C GLY A 83 4.94 54.26 36.56
N GLY A 84 5.47 54.19 35.33
CA GLY A 84 6.54 53.28 34.93
C GLY A 84 6.16 51.83 34.58
N GLY A 85 6.59 51.38 33.40
CA GLY A 85 6.68 49.95 33.09
C GLY A 85 6.51 49.61 31.61
N LYS A 86 7.59 49.66 30.84
CA LYS A 86 7.70 48.95 29.55
C LYS A 86 7.42 47.46 29.80
N GLY A 87 6.50 46.89 29.02
CA GLY A 87 6.29 45.45 28.94
C GLY A 87 5.42 45.13 27.73
N GLY A 88 6.05 44.81 26.60
CA GLY A 88 5.36 44.30 25.43
C GLY A 88 4.76 42.93 25.74
N GLY A 89 3.43 42.86 25.72
CA GLY A 89 2.66 41.62 25.74
C GLY A 89 1.92 41.49 24.43
N SER A 90 2.36 40.53 23.61
CA SER A 90 1.74 40.09 22.37
C SER A 90 0.29 39.70 22.59
N VAL A 91 -0.63 40.49 22.03
CA VAL A 91 -2.04 40.12 21.91
C VAL A 91 -2.14 39.01 20.85
N ALA A 92 -2.45 37.79 21.29
CA ALA A 92 -2.81 36.69 20.38
C ALA A 92 -4.03 37.12 19.54
N PRO A 93 -4.05 36.84 18.21
CA PRO A 93 -5.15 37.28 17.36
C PRO A 93 -6.42 36.49 17.73
N LYS A 94 -7.46 37.18 18.21
CA LYS A 94 -8.81 36.62 18.30
C LYS A 94 -9.24 36.14 16.92
N GLY A 95 -9.55 34.85 16.80
CA GLY A 95 -10.10 34.26 15.57
C GLY A 95 -11.42 34.93 15.16
N PRO A 96 -11.81 34.81 13.88
CA PRO A 96 -13.00 35.46 13.33
C PRO A 96 -14.29 35.01 14.04
N SER A 97 -15.26 35.90 14.15
CA SER A 97 -16.52 35.61 14.84
C SER A 97 -17.34 34.54 14.10
N PRO A 98 -18.25 33.80 14.77
CA PRO A 98 -19.09 32.79 14.12
C PRO A 98 -19.92 33.31 12.93
N ARG A 99 -20.28 34.60 12.93
CA ARG A 99 -20.95 35.26 11.79
C ARG A 99 -20.03 35.43 10.59
N ASP A 100 -18.76 35.74 10.81
CA ASP A 100 -17.76 35.91 9.75
C ASP A 100 -17.41 34.57 9.10
N ARG A 101 -17.40 33.47 9.87
CA ARG A 101 -17.18 32.10 9.34
C ARG A 101 -18.30 31.67 8.39
N LYS A 102 -19.56 31.93 8.76
CA LYS A 102 -20.71 31.62 7.90
C LYS A 102 -20.72 32.46 6.61
N ALA A 103 -20.38 33.74 6.70
CA ALA A 103 -20.27 34.61 5.53
C ALA A 103 -19.15 34.16 4.56
N LEU A 104 -18.01 33.73 5.07
CA LEU A 104 -16.92 33.16 4.27
C LEU A 104 -17.32 31.84 3.60
N GLU A 105 -18.02 30.95 4.31
CA GLU A 105 -18.52 29.69 3.74
C GLU A 105 -19.56 29.92 2.64
N ASP A 106 -20.47 30.89 2.84
CA ASP A 106 -21.46 31.29 1.84
C ASP A 106 -20.76 31.89 0.60
N GLU A 107 -19.73 32.73 0.80
CA GLU A 107 -18.94 33.30 -0.29
C GLU A 107 -18.24 32.20 -1.11
N MET A 108 -17.62 31.22 -0.45
CA MET A 108 -16.95 30.07 -1.08
C MET A 108 -17.91 29.17 -1.87
N GLY A 109 -19.18 29.15 -1.49
CA GLY A 109 -20.25 28.36 -2.11
C GLY A 109 -21.08 29.08 -3.17
N ASN A 110 -20.77 30.35 -3.49
CA ASN A 110 -21.53 31.13 -4.47
C ASN A 110 -21.51 30.54 -5.88
N PHE A 111 -22.53 30.86 -6.70
CA PHE A 111 -22.69 30.34 -8.07
C PHE A 111 -21.42 30.50 -8.94
N ILE A 112 -20.76 31.65 -8.85
CA ILE A 112 -19.51 31.93 -9.60
C ILE A 112 -18.38 31.00 -9.13
N ASN A 113 -18.26 30.74 -7.82
CA ASN A 113 -17.25 29.85 -7.27
C ASN A 113 -17.54 28.39 -7.63
N ARG A 114 -18.80 27.95 -7.62
CA ARG A 114 -19.21 26.62 -8.13
C ARG A 114 -18.86 26.45 -9.61
N LEU A 115 -19.13 27.46 -10.43
CA LEU A 115 -18.76 27.47 -11.84
C LEU A 115 -17.24 27.43 -12.01
N SER A 116 -16.49 28.21 -11.23
CA SER A 116 -15.02 28.18 -11.23
C SER A 116 -14.47 26.80 -10.90
N VAL A 117 -15.02 26.13 -9.88
CA VAL A 117 -14.63 24.75 -9.52
C VAL A 117 -14.90 23.79 -10.68
N ARG A 118 -16.07 23.87 -11.34
CA ARG A 118 -16.38 23.04 -12.52
C ARG A 118 -15.38 23.25 -13.65
N ILE A 119 -15.03 24.50 -13.95
CA ILE A 119 -14.03 24.83 -14.98
C ILE A 119 -12.66 24.25 -14.60
N LYS A 120 -12.22 24.42 -13.34
CA LYS A 120 -10.94 23.87 -12.86
C LYS A 120 -10.91 22.35 -12.96
N CYS A 121 -11.97 21.66 -12.55
CA CYS A 121 -12.07 20.19 -12.62
C CYS A 121 -12.07 19.67 -14.06
N TRP A 122 -12.76 20.38 -14.96
CA TRP A 122 -12.79 20.05 -16.38
C TRP A 122 -11.42 20.24 -17.05
N LEU A 123 -10.76 21.38 -16.82
CA LEU A 123 -9.41 21.65 -17.32
C LEU A 123 -8.38 20.68 -16.73
N GLY A 124 -8.53 20.32 -15.45
CA GLY A 124 -7.71 19.33 -14.76
C GLY A 124 -8.00 17.88 -15.15
N ARG A 125 -8.98 17.63 -16.02
CA ARG A 125 -9.43 16.30 -16.46
C ARG A 125 -9.84 15.38 -15.30
N VAL A 126 -10.41 15.95 -14.23
CA VAL A 126 -10.89 15.21 -13.05
C VAL A 126 -12.34 14.80 -13.22
N THR A 127 -13.22 15.75 -13.59
CA THR A 127 -14.64 15.50 -13.87
C THR A 127 -15.05 16.13 -15.19
N GLY A 128 -16.19 15.70 -15.74
CA GLY A 128 -16.86 16.46 -16.80
C GLY A 128 -17.29 17.86 -16.32
N PHE A 129 -17.64 18.74 -17.27
CA PHE A 129 -18.09 20.11 -16.94
C PHE A 129 -19.44 20.12 -16.21
N SER A 130 -20.38 19.29 -16.66
CA SER A 130 -21.72 19.14 -16.07
C SER A 130 -21.79 18.02 -15.03
N SER A 131 -21.09 16.91 -15.26
CA SER A 131 -21.10 15.75 -14.35
C SER A 131 -20.21 15.97 -13.12
N SER A 132 -20.65 15.46 -11.97
CA SER A 132 -19.87 15.35 -10.73
C SER A 132 -19.09 14.03 -10.65
N GLU A 133 -19.15 13.20 -11.68
CA GLU A 133 -18.44 11.92 -11.72
C GLU A 133 -16.98 12.11 -12.18
N LEU A 134 -16.11 11.31 -11.60
CA LEU A 134 -14.71 11.16 -11.94
C LEU A 134 -14.59 10.56 -13.34
N LEU A 135 -13.75 11.17 -14.17
CA LEU A 135 -13.52 10.69 -15.53
C LEU A 135 -12.74 9.36 -15.51
N PRO A 136 -13.02 8.43 -16.45
CA PRO A 136 -12.22 7.22 -16.64
C PRO A 136 -10.72 7.50 -16.76
N GLY A 137 -10.35 8.59 -17.44
CA GLY A 137 -8.95 9.00 -17.58
C GLY A 137 -8.30 9.39 -16.25
N PHE A 138 -9.03 10.03 -15.34
CA PHE A 138 -8.53 10.32 -13.99
C PHE A 138 -8.34 9.03 -13.19
N MET A 139 -9.32 8.12 -13.23
CA MET A 139 -9.25 6.84 -12.51
C MET A 139 -8.13 5.94 -13.03
N SER A 140 -7.94 5.90 -14.36
CA SER A 140 -6.84 5.17 -15.00
C SER A 140 -5.48 5.74 -14.61
N GLU A 141 -5.34 7.07 -14.58
CA GLU A 141 -4.11 7.73 -14.14
C GLU A 141 -3.82 7.48 -12.66
N PHE A 142 -4.85 7.49 -11.81
CA PHE A 142 -4.74 7.10 -10.40
C PHE A 142 -4.29 5.64 -10.27
N ASN A 143 -4.88 4.72 -11.04
CA ASN A 143 -4.56 3.28 -11.03
C ASN A 143 -3.11 2.99 -11.42
N LEU A 144 -2.60 3.71 -12.43
CA LEU A 144 -1.26 3.48 -12.96
C LEU A 144 -0.21 4.29 -12.21
N SER A 145 -0.24 5.61 -12.38
CA SER A 145 0.79 6.51 -11.87
C SER A 145 0.56 6.84 -10.40
N GLY A 146 -0.67 7.10 -9.99
CA GLY A 146 -0.99 7.43 -8.59
C GLY A 146 -0.60 6.30 -7.62
N LYS A 147 -1.07 5.08 -7.91
CA LYS A 147 -0.74 3.87 -7.14
C LYS A 147 0.77 3.62 -7.10
N LYS A 148 1.44 3.72 -8.24
CA LYS A 148 2.90 3.54 -8.35
C LYS A 148 3.65 4.55 -7.47
N SER A 149 3.31 5.83 -7.53
CA SER A 149 4.01 6.86 -6.77
C SER A 149 3.77 6.75 -5.26
N LEU A 150 2.55 6.40 -4.83
CA LEU A 150 2.26 6.12 -3.42
C LEU A 150 3.10 4.94 -2.90
N LEU A 151 3.16 3.85 -3.69
CA LEU A 151 3.89 2.65 -3.34
C LEU A 151 5.41 2.87 -3.31
N GLU A 152 5.97 3.65 -4.24
CA GLU A 152 7.39 4.00 -4.23
C GLU A 152 7.78 4.72 -2.93
N LEU A 153 6.94 5.61 -2.38
CA LEU A 153 7.27 6.31 -1.14
C LEU A 153 7.14 5.41 0.11
N ASN A 154 6.28 4.40 0.06
CA ASN A 154 6.32 3.32 1.05
C ASN A 154 7.67 2.57 0.99
N PHE A 155 8.16 2.24 -0.21
CA PHE A 155 9.47 1.60 -0.40
C PHE A 155 10.65 2.47 0.08
N VAL A 156 10.59 3.78 -0.13
CA VAL A 156 11.61 4.70 0.41
C VAL A 156 11.70 4.60 1.93
N GLY A 157 10.55 4.55 2.61
CA GLY A 157 10.50 4.30 4.05
C GLY A 157 11.12 2.96 4.44
N ASN A 158 10.78 1.88 3.73
CA ASN A 158 11.37 0.55 3.96
C ASN A 158 12.89 0.53 3.74
N ASP A 159 13.37 1.20 2.69
CA ASP A 159 14.79 1.26 2.36
C ASP A 159 15.59 2.02 3.43
N ILE A 160 15.07 3.14 3.91
CA ILE A 160 15.80 4.04 4.83
C ILE A 160 15.60 3.63 6.30
N LEU A 161 14.38 3.23 6.68
CA LEU A 161 13.98 2.96 8.08
C LEU A 161 13.67 1.48 8.35
N GLY A 162 13.51 0.64 7.33
CA GLY A 162 13.04 -0.75 7.51
C GLY A 162 14.11 -1.75 7.94
N ASN A 163 15.40 -1.40 7.90
CA ASN A 163 16.47 -2.29 8.37
C ASN A 163 16.88 -1.95 9.82
N PRO A 164 16.56 -2.79 10.82
CA PRO A 164 16.85 -2.49 12.23
C PRO A 164 18.33 -2.23 12.53
N ALA A 165 19.25 -2.83 11.76
CA ALA A 165 20.69 -2.66 11.96
C ALA A 165 21.19 -1.24 11.63
N TYR A 166 20.45 -0.51 10.77
CA TYR A 166 20.84 0.81 10.26
C TYR A 166 19.82 1.89 10.63
N ALA A 167 18.55 1.55 10.80
CA ALA A 167 17.45 2.49 11.05
C ALA A 167 17.75 3.44 12.22
N GLY A 168 18.17 2.90 13.37
CA GLY A 168 18.52 3.73 14.53
C GLY A 168 19.71 4.67 14.30
N LYS A 169 20.69 4.25 13.50
CA LYS A 169 21.87 5.08 13.14
C LYS A 169 21.49 6.19 12.17
N ILE A 170 20.70 5.85 11.15
CA ILE A 170 20.18 6.79 10.16
C ILE A 170 19.26 7.80 10.83
N ALA A 171 18.36 7.34 11.70
CA ALA A 171 17.47 8.21 12.47
C ALA A 171 18.22 9.20 13.33
N LYS A 172 19.26 8.75 14.04
CA LYS A 172 20.12 9.64 14.83
C LYS A 172 20.84 10.69 13.97
N GLU A 173 21.31 10.33 12.77
CA GLU A 173 21.95 11.27 11.83
C GLU A 173 20.95 12.31 11.28
N LEU A 174 19.73 11.89 10.96
CA LEU A 174 18.67 12.78 10.47
C LEU A 174 18.11 13.69 11.56
N ASP A 175 17.91 13.16 12.76
CA ASP A 175 17.40 13.89 13.93
C ASP A 175 18.36 14.97 14.40
N ALA A 176 19.66 14.71 14.33
CA ALA A 176 20.68 15.70 14.64
C ALA A 176 20.61 16.92 13.71
N GLN A 177 20.04 16.78 12.52
CA GLN A 177 19.83 17.89 11.60
C GLN A 177 18.46 18.53 11.76
N ASN A 178 17.39 17.73 11.73
CA ASN A 178 16.03 18.17 11.98
C ASN A 178 15.13 16.96 12.31
N PRO A 179 14.55 16.88 13.52
CA PRO A 179 13.64 15.79 13.91
C PRO A 179 12.43 15.61 12.98
N LEU A 180 12.02 16.69 12.30
CA LEU A 180 10.96 16.66 11.29
C LEU A 180 11.27 15.70 10.12
N TYR A 181 12.54 15.45 9.81
CA TYR A 181 12.91 14.57 8.69
C TYR A 181 12.45 13.13 8.91
N ILE A 182 12.62 12.60 10.12
CA ILE A 182 12.17 11.25 10.45
C ILE A 182 10.65 11.17 10.50
N GLU A 183 10.01 12.21 11.04
CA GLU A 183 8.55 12.27 11.06
C GLU A 183 7.97 12.25 9.64
N LEU A 184 8.51 13.06 8.73
CA LEU A 184 8.04 13.09 7.34
C LEU A 184 8.34 11.78 6.61
N LEU A 185 9.49 11.14 6.86
CA LEU A 185 9.83 9.83 6.29
C LEU A 185 8.83 8.76 6.72
N GLY A 186 8.50 8.66 8.01
CA GLY A 186 7.53 7.67 8.47
C GLY A 186 6.09 7.96 8.03
N ARG A 187 5.68 9.24 7.97
CA ARG A 187 4.36 9.59 7.42
C ARG A 187 4.24 9.20 5.95
N MET A 188 5.27 9.46 5.14
CA MET A 188 5.28 9.04 3.74
C MET A 188 5.48 7.54 3.57
N HIS A 189 6.13 6.87 4.52
CA HIS A 189 6.19 5.42 4.56
C HIS A 189 4.78 4.81 4.71
N LYS A 190 3.96 5.35 5.62
CA LYS A 190 2.58 4.90 5.87
C LYS A 190 1.54 5.45 4.86
N ILE A 191 1.99 6.10 3.77
CA ILE A 191 1.05 6.75 2.84
C ILE A 191 0.28 5.77 1.96
N TYR A 192 0.90 4.64 1.64
CA TYR A 192 0.28 3.59 0.84
C TYR A 192 -0.50 2.64 1.73
N ASP A 193 -1.81 2.57 1.48
CA ASP A 193 -2.70 1.59 2.07
C ASP A 193 -3.38 0.81 0.94
N ASN A 194 -3.16 -0.50 0.91
CA ASN A 194 -3.71 -1.35 -0.15
C ASN A 194 -5.25 -1.39 -0.11
N GLY A 195 -5.85 -1.38 1.08
CA GLY A 195 -7.29 -1.35 1.26
C GLY A 195 -7.89 -0.07 0.71
N GLU A 196 -7.38 1.09 1.11
CA GLU A 196 -7.85 2.39 0.61
C GLU A 196 -7.70 2.51 -0.91
N VAL A 197 -6.52 2.16 -1.45
CA VAL A 197 -6.27 2.22 -2.90
C VAL A 197 -7.20 1.30 -3.66
N ASN A 198 -7.45 0.09 -3.17
CA ASN A 198 -8.37 -0.85 -3.83
C ASN A 198 -9.83 -0.36 -3.74
N GLN A 199 -10.25 0.26 -2.64
CA GLN A 199 -11.60 0.86 -2.55
C GLN A 199 -11.80 2.02 -3.54
N VAL A 200 -10.76 2.84 -3.79
CA VAL A 200 -10.81 3.86 -4.86
C VAL A 200 -10.97 3.20 -6.22
N LEU A 201 -10.26 2.10 -6.47
CA LEU A 201 -10.12 1.50 -7.79
C LEU A 201 -11.17 0.45 -8.14
N GLU A 202 -11.84 -0.15 -7.15
CA GLU A 202 -12.85 -1.20 -7.34
C GLU A 202 -13.92 -0.81 -8.38
N PRO A 203 -14.54 0.40 -8.33
CA PRO A 203 -15.55 0.77 -9.32
C PRO A 203 -14.98 0.91 -10.73
N HIS A 204 -13.74 1.37 -10.85
CA HIS A 204 -13.06 1.54 -12.13
C HIS A 204 -12.59 0.19 -12.69
N ASN A 205 -12.10 -0.72 -11.86
CA ASN A 205 -11.70 -2.06 -12.29
C ASN A 205 -12.91 -2.89 -12.76
N ALA A 206 -14.07 -2.72 -12.13
CA ALA A 206 -15.32 -3.36 -12.54
C ALA A 206 -15.84 -2.82 -13.89
N ALA A 207 -15.66 -1.53 -14.16
CA ALA A 207 -16.10 -0.89 -15.41
C ALA A 207 -15.12 0.24 -15.83
N PRO A 208 -14.02 -0.09 -16.56
CA PRO A 208 -12.95 0.85 -16.84
C PRO A 208 -13.36 2.08 -17.64
N ASP A 209 -14.34 1.94 -18.53
CA ASP A 209 -14.79 3.01 -19.42
C ASP A 209 -15.90 3.88 -18.82
N LEU A 210 -16.42 3.52 -17.64
CA LEU A 210 -17.51 4.26 -17.00
C LEU A 210 -16.99 5.29 -15.99
N PRO A 211 -17.59 6.50 -15.96
CA PRO A 211 -17.33 7.47 -14.90
C PRO A 211 -17.68 6.92 -13.52
N VAL A 212 -16.95 7.36 -12.49
CA VAL A 212 -17.16 6.92 -11.10
C VAL A 212 -17.70 8.08 -10.26
N SER A 213 -18.83 7.90 -9.58
CA SER A 213 -19.34 8.92 -8.67
C SER A 213 -18.34 9.19 -7.54
N ILE A 214 -18.03 10.48 -7.29
CA ILE A 214 -17.13 10.86 -6.19
C ILE A 214 -17.67 10.35 -4.85
N SER A 215 -18.99 10.32 -4.65
CA SER A 215 -19.60 9.84 -3.41
C SER A 215 -19.27 8.38 -3.09
N ARG A 216 -19.02 7.54 -4.11
CA ARG A 216 -18.70 6.11 -3.93
C ARG A 216 -17.28 5.88 -3.42
N VAL A 217 -16.36 6.78 -3.73
CA VAL A 217 -14.93 6.67 -3.42
C VAL A 217 -14.43 7.83 -2.55
N LYS A 218 -15.36 8.59 -1.95
CA LYS A 218 -15.06 9.82 -1.22
C LYS A 218 -14.11 9.56 -0.07
N ASP A 219 -14.48 8.63 0.81
CA ASP A 219 -13.76 8.40 2.07
C ASP A 219 -12.31 7.96 1.84
N PRO A 220 -12.00 6.96 0.99
CA PRO A 220 -10.61 6.59 0.73
C PRO A 220 -9.84 7.68 -0.03
N LEU A 221 -10.46 8.44 -0.95
CA LEU A 221 -9.80 9.57 -1.61
C LEU A 221 -9.46 10.71 -0.63
N TYR A 222 -10.37 11.00 0.30
CA TYR A 222 -10.16 12.02 1.32
C TYR A 222 -9.08 11.58 2.32
N SER A 223 -9.04 10.29 2.69
CA SER A 223 -7.96 9.74 3.53
C SER A 223 -6.60 9.92 2.87
N ILE A 224 -6.45 9.51 1.61
CA ILE A 224 -5.19 9.65 0.86
C ILE A 224 -4.81 11.13 0.72
N PHE A 225 -5.76 12.00 0.38
CA PHE A 225 -5.50 13.43 0.29
C PHE A 225 -5.09 14.04 1.63
N ARG A 226 -5.72 13.64 2.74
CA ARG A 226 -5.36 14.06 4.10
C ARG A 226 -3.92 13.65 4.45
N LYS A 227 -3.52 12.41 4.17
CA LYS A 227 -2.13 11.93 4.38
C LYS A 227 -1.12 12.81 3.64
N LEU A 228 -1.41 13.14 2.36
CA LEU A 228 -0.58 14.03 1.56
C LEU A 228 -0.60 15.48 2.07
N TYR A 229 -1.74 15.95 2.57
CA TYR A 229 -1.93 17.31 3.05
C TYR A 229 -1.00 17.65 4.21
N TYR A 230 -0.76 16.71 5.14
CA TYR A 230 0.20 16.93 6.23
C TYR A 230 1.62 17.22 5.72
N VAL A 231 2.04 16.58 4.64
CA VAL A 231 3.40 16.71 4.09
C VAL A 231 3.52 17.88 3.12
N TYR A 232 2.41 18.36 2.56
CA TYR A 232 2.39 19.43 1.55
C TYR A 232 3.18 20.70 1.94
N PRO A 233 3.07 21.27 3.15
CA PRO A 233 3.87 22.44 3.55
C PRO A 233 5.37 22.15 3.69
N PHE A 234 5.74 20.88 3.79
CA PHE A 234 7.09 20.42 4.14
C PHE A 234 7.79 19.66 3.00
N GLN A 235 7.35 19.84 1.75
CA GLN A 235 7.93 19.15 0.59
C GLN A 235 9.46 19.28 0.51
N GLY A 236 9.99 20.50 0.70
CA GLY A 236 11.43 20.73 0.70
C GLY A 236 12.17 20.00 1.83
N SER A 237 11.54 19.88 3.00
CA SER A 237 12.08 19.13 4.13
C SER A 237 12.09 17.62 3.84
N TYR A 238 11.04 17.09 3.21
CA TYR A 238 10.98 15.69 2.83
C TYR A 238 12.02 15.32 1.76
N VAL A 239 12.21 16.17 0.75
CA VAL A 239 13.27 15.98 -0.28
C VAL A 239 14.66 15.94 0.35
N LYS A 240 14.91 16.78 1.36
CA LYS A 240 16.15 16.74 2.15
C LYS A 240 16.25 15.45 2.96
N ALA A 241 15.17 15.02 3.61
CA ALA A 241 15.12 13.78 4.38
C ALA A 241 15.47 12.56 3.52
N ILE A 242 14.88 12.43 2.31
CA ILE A 242 15.23 11.38 1.34
C ILE A 242 16.72 11.45 0.97
N THR A 243 17.20 12.65 0.63
CA THR A 243 18.57 12.85 0.17
C THR A 243 19.59 12.44 1.22
N LEU A 244 19.37 12.87 2.47
CA LEU A 244 20.25 12.58 3.58
C LEU A 244 20.10 11.11 4.04
N GLY A 245 18.88 10.57 4.05
CA GLY A 245 18.62 9.18 4.43
C GLY A 245 19.31 8.19 3.50
N TYR A 246 19.23 8.38 2.18
CA TYR A 246 19.97 7.54 1.23
C TYR A 246 21.48 7.72 1.33
N ALA A 247 21.98 8.92 1.63
CA ALA A 247 23.41 9.15 1.83
C ALA A 247 23.94 8.47 3.11
N ALA A 248 23.15 8.47 4.19
CA ALA A 248 23.47 7.75 5.42
C ALA A 248 23.43 6.23 5.19
N LEU A 249 22.41 5.73 4.50
CA LEU A 249 22.29 4.32 4.13
C LEU A 249 23.47 3.85 3.26
N GLU A 250 23.89 4.65 2.28
CA GLU A 250 25.05 4.35 1.43
C GLU A 250 26.33 4.17 2.25
N LYS A 251 26.60 5.06 3.20
CA LYS A 251 27.77 4.98 4.10
C LYS A 251 27.75 3.71 4.96
N LEU A 252 26.57 3.29 5.42
CA LEU A 252 26.41 2.17 6.34
C LEU A 252 26.47 0.80 5.64
N GLU A 253 25.85 0.68 4.47
CA GLU A 253 25.80 -0.58 3.71
C GLU A 253 27.02 -0.82 2.81
N GLY A 254 27.74 0.24 2.40
CA GLY A 254 28.96 0.13 1.60
C GLY A 254 28.78 -0.46 0.18
N LYS A 255 27.54 -0.57 -0.32
CA LYS A 255 27.24 -1.00 -1.70
C LYS A 255 27.59 0.10 -2.71
N PRO A 256 27.69 -0.19 -4.03
CA PRO A 256 28.01 0.81 -5.03
C PRO A 256 27.05 2.01 -5.04
N SER A 257 27.62 3.23 -5.07
CA SER A 257 26.89 4.51 -5.08
C SER A 257 25.85 4.62 -6.20
N SER A 258 26.05 3.93 -7.32
CA SER A 258 25.11 3.92 -8.44
C SER A 258 23.71 3.42 -8.05
N ILE A 259 23.62 2.43 -7.14
CA ILE A 259 22.35 1.85 -6.70
C ILE A 259 21.53 2.88 -5.94
N TYR A 260 22.14 3.57 -4.97
CA TYR A 260 21.45 4.59 -4.17
C TYR A 260 21.09 5.81 -4.99
N ASN A 261 21.95 6.22 -5.92
CA ASN A 261 21.64 7.32 -6.84
C ASN A 261 20.43 6.99 -7.73
N THR A 262 20.29 5.76 -8.21
CA THR A 262 19.11 5.33 -8.96
C THR A 262 17.85 5.32 -8.10
N LYS A 263 17.92 4.75 -6.88
CA LYS A 263 16.79 4.72 -5.92
C LYS A 263 16.33 6.13 -5.53
N LYS A 264 17.27 6.99 -5.13
CA LYS A 264 17.03 8.41 -4.81
C LYS A 264 16.39 9.14 -6.00
N LYS A 265 16.93 8.98 -7.21
CA LYS A 265 16.38 9.64 -8.39
C LYS A 265 14.93 9.20 -8.66
N ARG A 266 14.64 7.90 -8.55
CA ARG A 266 13.29 7.36 -8.69
C ARG A 266 12.34 7.93 -7.64
N ALA A 267 12.73 7.89 -6.37
CA ALA A 267 11.95 8.43 -5.26
C ALA A 267 11.58 9.91 -5.47
N LEU A 268 12.54 10.73 -5.90
CA LEU A 268 12.30 12.15 -6.17
C LEU A 268 11.38 12.36 -7.38
N GLN A 269 11.52 11.56 -8.45
CA GLN A 269 10.64 11.64 -9.62
C GLN A 269 9.18 11.28 -9.26
N GLU A 270 8.97 10.24 -8.48
CA GLU A 270 7.63 9.83 -8.05
C GLU A 270 7.05 10.83 -7.04
N PHE A 271 7.87 11.42 -6.16
CA PHE A 271 7.45 12.51 -5.27
C PHE A 271 7.01 13.76 -6.04
N ASP A 272 7.76 14.14 -7.08
CA ASP A 272 7.41 15.27 -7.96
C ASP A 272 6.08 15.03 -8.68
N TYR A 273 5.81 13.80 -9.14
CA TYR A 273 4.51 13.44 -9.70
C TYR A 273 3.39 13.52 -8.64
N LEU A 274 3.65 12.97 -7.46
CA LEU A 274 2.68 12.93 -6.37
C LEU A 274 2.19 14.32 -5.98
N PHE A 275 3.09 15.28 -5.77
CA PHE A 275 2.71 16.64 -5.36
C PHE A 275 2.49 17.60 -6.53
N GLY A 276 3.10 17.35 -7.70
CA GLY A 276 2.96 18.19 -8.88
C GLY A 276 1.81 17.83 -9.80
N THR A 277 1.18 16.65 -9.61
CA THR A 277 0.05 16.18 -10.42
C THR A 277 -1.05 15.53 -9.57
N LEU A 278 -0.75 14.46 -8.83
CA LEU A 278 -1.79 13.69 -8.14
C LEU A 278 -2.50 14.53 -7.05
N PHE A 279 -1.71 15.19 -6.20
CA PHE A 279 -2.19 16.03 -5.12
C PHE A 279 -3.09 17.17 -5.62
N GLU A 280 -2.69 17.84 -6.71
CA GLU A 280 -3.49 18.90 -7.32
C GLU A 280 -4.86 18.37 -7.79
N LYS A 281 -4.88 17.17 -8.39
CA LYS A 281 -6.13 16.55 -8.84
C LYS A 281 -7.01 16.10 -7.69
N LEU A 282 -6.43 15.50 -6.64
CA LEU A 282 -7.16 15.13 -5.43
C LEU A 282 -7.78 16.35 -4.74
N TYR A 283 -7.06 17.47 -4.68
CA TYR A 283 -7.61 18.74 -4.21
C TYR A 283 -8.82 19.18 -5.05
N LEU A 284 -8.76 19.07 -6.38
CA LEU A 284 -9.91 19.36 -7.24
C LEU A 284 -11.10 18.42 -6.97
N VAL A 285 -10.86 17.14 -6.67
CA VAL A 285 -11.93 16.20 -6.27
C VAL A 285 -12.63 16.71 -5.00
N VAL A 286 -11.88 17.14 -3.99
CA VAL A 286 -12.45 17.70 -2.75
C VAL A 286 -13.29 18.95 -3.06
N LEU A 287 -12.75 19.89 -3.83
CA LEU A 287 -13.51 21.10 -4.22
C LEU A 287 -14.79 20.76 -4.97
N ARG A 288 -14.73 19.75 -5.84
CA ARG A 288 -15.87 19.31 -6.65
C ARG A 288 -16.96 18.66 -5.79
N ASN A 289 -16.56 17.80 -4.85
CA ASN A 289 -17.45 17.10 -3.95
C ASN A 289 -18.15 18.06 -2.98
N GLU A 290 -17.38 18.96 -2.35
CA GLU A 290 -17.93 19.99 -1.45
C GLU A 290 -18.65 21.11 -2.22
N ASN A 291 -18.45 21.19 -3.54
CA ASN A 291 -18.99 22.20 -4.43
C ASN A 291 -18.74 23.63 -3.92
N LYS A 292 -17.55 23.84 -3.36
CA LYS A 292 -17.07 25.10 -2.77
C LYS A 292 -15.64 25.34 -3.24
N ASN A 293 -15.29 26.60 -3.51
CA ASN A 293 -13.91 26.98 -3.86
C ASN A 293 -13.10 27.24 -2.58
N ILE A 294 -12.76 26.16 -1.87
CA ILE A 294 -12.04 26.17 -0.59
C ILE A 294 -10.56 26.45 -0.84
N PRO A 295 -9.93 27.42 -0.15
CA PRO A 295 -8.47 27.61 -0.23
C PRO A 295 -7.73 26.40 0.33
N LEU A 296 -6.65 25.98 -0.34
CA LEU A 296 -5.88 24.78 0.01
C LEU A 296 -5.42 24.77 1.47
N LEU A 297 -4.63 25.76 1.90
CA LEU A 297 -4.21 25.89 3.30
C LEU A 297 -5.19 26.79 4.06
N SER A 298 -6.29 26.21 4.56
CA SER A 298 -7.30 26.95 5.32
C SER A 298 -7.90 26.12 6.44
N ASN A 299 -8.38 26.78 7.49
CA ASN A 299 -9.10 26.12 8.59
C ASN A 299 -10.35 25.37 8.09
N THR A 300 -10.97 25.83 7.00
CA THR A 300 -12.11 25.16 6.38
C THR A 300 -11.68 23.86 5.71
N MET A 301 -10.54 23.84 5.01
CA MET A 301 -9.98 22.60 4.46
C MET A 301 -9.61 21.63 5.58
N GLU A 302 -8.95 22.11 6.63
CA GLU A 302 -8.61 21.27 7.80
C GLU A 302 -9.85 20.67 8.46
N ALA A 303 -10.93 21.44 8.60
CA ALA A 303 -12.19 20.95 9.14
C ALA A 303 -12.84 19.87 8.25
N ILE A 304 -12.80 20.04 6.92
CA ILE A 304 -13.33 19.06 5.96
C ILE A 304 -12.54 17.75 6.01
N LEU A 305 -11.22 17.84 6.20
CA LEU A 305 -10.33 16.69 6.31
C LEU A 305 -10.30 16.08 7.71
N GLY A 306 -10.95 16.69 8.69
CA GLY A 306 -10.92 16.23 10.09
C GLY A 306 -9.54 16.32 10.72
N ILE A 307 -8.74 17.32 10.35
CA ILE A 307 -7.37 17.49 10.86
C ILE A 307 -7.41 18.08 12.27
N VAL A 308 -6.78 17.38 13.22
CA VAL A 308 -6.59 17.84 14.59
C VAL A 308 -5.22 18.52 14.71
N PRO A 309 -5.07 19.61 15.51
CA PRO A 309 -3.78 20.30 15.67
C PRO A 309 -2.63 19.41 16.15
N GLU A 310 -2.93 18.38 16.95
CA GLU A 310 -1.97 17.42 17.50
C GLU A 310 -1.37 16.52 16.42
N GLU A 311 -2.09 16.29 15.32
CA GLU A 311 -1.62 15.46 14.21
C GLU A 311 -0.71 16.22 13.23
N LYS A 312 -0.54 17.54 13.42
CA LYS A 312 0.29 18.36 12.52
C LYS A 312 1.77 18.05 12.71
N PRO A 313 2.55 17.95 11.62
CA PRO A 313 3.98 17.69 11.72
C PRO A 313 4.76 18.75 12.48
N GLY A 314 5.84 18.33 13.14
CA GLY A 314 6.78 19.19 13.86
C GLY A 314 6.70 19.10 15.39
N GLN A 315 5.97 18.13 15.95
CA GLN A 315 5.87 17.93 17.40
C GLN A 315 6.97 16.99 17.96
N ARG A 316 7.64 16.23 17.09
CA ARG A 316 8.64 15.24 17.49
C ARG A 316 9.87 15.87 18.15
N GLN A 317 10.30 15.30 19.27
CA GLN A 317 11.53 15.68 19.95
C GLN A 317 12.72 14.84 19.49
N GLN A 318 13.92 15.41 19.58
CA GLN A 318 15.14 14.70 19.20
C GLN A 318 15.37 13.49 20.13
N GLY A 319 15.53 12.30 19.56
CA GLY A 319 15.81 11.07 20.32
C GLY A 319 14.58 10.30 20.79
N GLU A 320 13.38 10.71 20.40
CA GLU A 320 12.14 9.95 20.55
C GLU A 320 12.24 8.63 19.75
N GLU A 321 11.89 7.50 20.38
CA GLU A 321 12.05 6.16 19.79
C GLU A 321 11.30 6.04 18.45
N LEU A 322 11.89 5.28 17.53
CA LEU A 322 11.38 5.12 16.17
C LEU A 322 10.02 4.39 16.11
N ASP A 323 9.57 3.79 17.21
CA ASP A 323 8.46 2.83 17.23
C ASP A 323 7.12 3.46 16.83
N GLU A 324 6.86 4.72 17.16
CA GLU A 324 5.59 5.39 16.79
C GLU A 324 5.49 5.71 15.29
N ILE A 325 6.63 5.84 14.60
CA ILE A 325 6.72 6.36 13.24
C ILE A 325 7.20 5.29 12.23
N SER A 326 7.93 4.26 12.69
CA SER A 326 8.58 3.23 11.87
C SER A 326 7.88 1.87 11.85
N GLY A 327 6.77 1.67 12.57
CA GLY A 327 6.10 0.36 12.55
C GLY A 327 6.90 -0.73 13.26
N GLY A 328 7.48 -0.42 14.43
CA GLY A 328 7.55 -1.41 15.49
C GLY A 328 6.11 -1.68 15.94
N ALA A 329 5.79 -2.94 16.29
CA ALA A 329 4.46 -3.35 16.70
C ALA A 329 3.81 -2.31 17.61
N ALA A 330 2.61 -1.85 17.26
CA ALA A 330 1.83 -1.04 18.17
C ALA A 330 1.71 -1.81 19.50
N PRO A 331 2.17 -1.28 20.65
CA PRO A 331 1.52 -1.59 21.90
C PRO A 331 0.10 -1.05 21.76
N GLU A 332 -0.89 -1.91 21.90
CA GLU A 332 -2.27 -1.51 22.06
C GLU A 332 -2.33 -0.49 23.20
N GLU A 333 -2.60 0.78 22.88
CA GLU A 333 -3.01 1.74 23.90
C GLU A 333 -4.39 1.32 24.40
N GLU A 334 -4.41 0.88 25.65
CA GLU A 334 -5.58 0.58 26.46
C GLU A 334 -6.58 1.75 26.43
N ALA A 335 -7.63 1.61 25.63
CA ALA A 335 -8.88 2.31 25.90
C ALA A 335 -9.58 1.60 27.07
N PRO A 336 -10.12 2.35 28.05
CA PRO A 336 -10.59 1.76 29.30
C PRO A 336 -11.82 0.88 29.06
N VAL A 337 -11.76 -0.27 29.72
CA VAL A 337 -12.78 -1.31 29.92
C VAL A 337 -14.21 -0.77 29.89
N GLU A 338 -15.02 -1.27 28.97
CA GLU A 338 -16.37 -1.76 29.30
C GLU A 338 -16.87 -2.82 28.29
N GLU A 339 -17.02 -4.03 28.84
CA GLU A 339 -17.93 -5.13 28.47
C GLU A 339 -17.71 -5.95 27.18
N LYS A 340 -17.04 -7.10 27.40
CA LYS A 340 -17.20 -8.43 26.76
C LYS A 340 -17.97 -8.48 25.44
N LYS A 341 -17.24 -8.67 24.33
CA LYS A 341 -17.67 -9.51 23.21
C LYS A 341 -16.54 -10.40 22.73
N GLU A 342 -16.95 -11.59 22.32
CA GLU A 342 -16.22 -12.81 22.06
C GLU A 342 -14.97 -12.65 21.18
N GLU A 343 -13.97 -13.49 21.44
CA GLU A 343 -12.81 -13.74 20.57
C GLU A 343 -13.28 -14.12 19.16
N THR A 344 -13.37 -13.15 18.26
CA THR A 344 -13.47 -13.42 16.83
C THR A 344 -12.08 -13.77 16.32
N ASN A 345 -11.86 -15.06 16.07
CA ASN A 345 -10.70 -15.59 15.38
C ASN A 345 -10.58 -14.87 14.01
N PRO A 346 -9.42 -14.31 13.59
CA PRO A 346 -9.28 -13.56 12.34
C PRO A 346 -9.63 -14.38 11.07
N GLU A 347 -9.67 -15.71 11.19
CA GLU A 347 -10.18 -16.60 10.15
C GLU A 347 -11.68 -16.41 9.88
N ASP A 348 -12.45 -15.75 10.77
CA ASP A 348 -13.89 -15.63 10.59
C ASP A 348 -14.34 -14.64 9.53
N SER A 349 -13.45 -13.71 9.16
CA SER A 349 -13.63 -12.72 8.09
C SER A 349 -13.37 -13.28 6.68
N LEU A 350 -12.82 -14.49 6.56
CA LEU A 350 -12.45 -15.10 5.27
C LEU A 350 -13.67 -15.73 4.56
N SER A 351 -13.68 -15.71 3.23
CA SER A 351 -14.72 -16.41 2.45
C SER A 351 -14.80 -17.89 2.82
N LYS A 352 -15.98 -18.49 2.76
CA LYS A 352 -16.20 -19.91 3.14
C LYS A 352 -15.26 -20.85 2.38
N GLU A 353 -15.04 -20.58 1.09
CA GLU A 353 -14.17 -21.31 0.19
C GLU A 353 -12.69 -21.20 0.61
N LEU A 354 -12.27 -20.02 1.09
CA LEU A 354 -10.91 -19.76 1.55
C LEU A 354 -10.62 -20.48 2.87
N LYS A 355 -11.55 -20.42 3.84
CA LYS A 355 -11.45 -21.18 5.09
C LYS A 355 -11.36 -22.68 4.83
N TYR A 356 -12.21 -23.19 3.92
CA TYR A 356 -12.19 -24.60 3.56
C TYR A 356 -10.89 -24.98 2.86
N GLY A 357 -10.39 -24.16 1.94
CA GLY A 357 -9.10 -24.35 1.28
C GLY A 357 -7.92 -24.44 2.25
N LEU A 358 -7.86 -23.53 3.24
CA LEU A 358 -6.84 -23.58 4.30
C LEU A 358 -6.94 -24.87 5.12
N LYS A 359 -8.16 -25.31 5.43
CA LYS A 359 -8.38 -26.62 6.08
C LYS A 359 -7.85 -27.77 5.22
N LEU A 360 -8.01 -27.74 3.89
CA LEU A 360 -7.45 -28.77 3.00
C LEU A 360 -5.92 -28.80 3.06
N MET A 361 -5.27 -27.64 3.10
CA MET A 361 -3.81 -27.54 3.16
C MET A 361 -3.24 -28.00 4.51
N ARG A 362 -4.01 -27.90 5.60
CA ARG A 362 -3.62 -28.33 6.96
C ARG A 362 -3.90 -29.82 7.27
N MET A 363 -4.54 -30.56 6.36
CA MET A 363 -4.88 -31.97 6.61
C MET A 363 -3.66 -32.89 6.75
N LEU A 364 -2.57 -32.55 6.05
CA LEU A 364 -1.32 -33.30 6.13
C LEU A 364 -0.30 -32.46 6.89
N PRO A 365 0.16 -32.93 8.07
CA PRO A 365 1.28 -32.32 8.77
C PRO A 365 2.51 -32.23 7.87
N LEU A 366 3.38 -31.24 8.14
CA LEU A 366 4.55 -30.96 7.32
C LEU A 366 5.47 -32.17 7.13
N ASP A 367 5.67 -32.97 8.17
CA ASP A 367 6.49 -34.19 8.10
C ASP A 367 5.89 -35.25 7.17
N GLN A 368 4.55 -35.35 7.13
CA GLN A 368 3.86 -36.28 6.23
C GLN A 368 3.92 -35.78 4.79
N LEU A 369 3.75 -34.47 4.56
CA LEU A 369 3.95 -33.84 3.25
C LEU A 369 5.36 -34.11 2.71
N ARG A 370 6.37 -33.95 3.57
CA ARG A 370 7.77 -34.22 3.20
C ARG A 370 7.98 -35.69 2.87
N LYS A 371 7.48 -36.62 3.69
CA LYS A 371 7.58 -38.07 3.40
C LYS A 371 6.86 -38.47 2.10
N LYS A 372 5.74 -37.81 1.77
CA LYS A 372 4.97 -38.08 0.55
C LYS A 372 5.70 -37.59 -0.70
N HIS A 373 6.23 -36.36 -0.67
CA HIS A 373 6.75 -35.68 -1.87
C HIS A 373 8.27 -35.68 -1.99
N ASP A 374 9.00 -35.92 -0.91
CA ASP A 374 10.45 -36.15 -0.87
C ASP A 374 10.79 -37.48 -0.14
N PRO A 375 10.33 -38.64 -0.66
CA PRO A 375 10.54 -39.94 0.01
C PRO A 375 12.01 -40.39 0.01
N ARG A 376 12.85 -39.80 -0.85
CA ARG A 376 14.28 -40.12 -0.97
C ARG A 376 15.17 -39.18 -0.17
N GLY A 377 14.62 -38.14 0.45
CA GLY A 377 15.38 -37.14 1.19
C GLY A 377 16.33 -36.33 0.30
N GLU A 378 15.98 -36.11 -0.98
CA GLU A 378 16.81 -35.35 -1.93
C GLU A 378 16.98 -33.88 -1.49
N TYR A 379 16.03 -33.40 -0.67
CA TYR A 379 15.98 -32.05 -0.10
C TYR A 379 16.11 -32.05 1.43
N GLU A 380 16.66 -33.11 2.03
CA GLU A 380 16.87 -33.21 3.50
C GLU A 380 17.63 -32.00 4.05
N MET A 381 18.55 -31.47 3.24
CA MET A 381 19.43 -30.36 3.59
C MET A 381 18.74 -29.00 3.70
N ILE A 382 17.52 -28.86 3.16
CA ILE A 382 16.73 -27.63 3.20
C ILE A 382 15.86 -27.64 4.47
N PRO A 383 15.82 -26.53 5.25
CA PRO A 383 15.01 -26.44 6.45
C PRO A 383 13.52 -26.58 6.15
N SER A 384 12.77 -27.18 7.08
CA SER A 384 11.33 -27.36 6.94
C SER A 384 10.56 -26.02 6.88
N GLY A 385 11.10 -24.96 7.49
CA GLY A 385 10.54 -23.61 7.43
C GLY A 385 10.92 -22.79 6.19
N ASP A 386 11.67 -23.36 5.24
CA ASP A 386 12.03 -22.66 4.01
C ASP A 386 10.80 -22.43 3.14
N LYS A 387 10.51 -21.15 2.84
CA LYS A 387 9.28 -20.74 2.14
C LYS A 387 9.24 -21.28 0.71
N ALA A 388 10.38 -21.42 0.03
CA ALA A 388 10.43 -21.99 -1.31
C ALA A 388 10.20 -23.51 -1.28
N PHE A 389 10.72 -24.19 -0.27
CA PHE A 389 10.46 -25.62 -0.07
C PHE A 389 9.01 -25.90 0.30
N LEU A 390 8.43 -25.13 1.23
CA LEU A 390 7.02 -25.23 1.59
C LEU A 390 6.11 -24.99 0.38
N THR A 391 6.42 -23.98 -0.42
CA THR A 391 5.72 -23.70 -1.68
C THR A 391 5.80 -24.90 -2.63
N TRP A 392 6.97 -25.50 -2.78
CA TRP A 392 7.13 -26.70 -3.61
C TRP A 392 6.34 -27.91 -3.08
N LEU A 393 6.32 -28.14 -1.76
CA LEU A 393 5.55 -29.22 -1.15
C LEU A 393 4.04 -29.05 -1.37
N PHE A 394 3.50 -27.86 -1.15
CA PHE A 394 2.08 -27.59 -1.39
C PHE A 394 1.73 -27.63 -2.88
N PHE A 395 2.63 -27.19 -3.75
CA PHE A 395 2.47 -27.33 -5.19
C PHE A 395 2.45 -28.79 -5.64
N LYS A 396 3.33 -29.63 -5.08
CA LYS A 396 3.34 -31.08 -5.34
C LYS A 396 2.09 -31.77 -4.81
N GLU A 397 1.58 -31.36 -3.65
CA GLU A 397 0.29 -31.83 -3.15
C GLU A 397 -0.84 -31.46 -4.11
N PHE A 398 -0.87 -30.21 -4.58
CA PHE A 398 -1.85 -29.76 -5.57
C PHE A 398 -1.80 -30.61 -6.85
N ASP A 399 -0.59 -30.79 -7.40
CA ASP A 399 -0.38 -31.57 -8.63
C ASP A 399 -0.73 -33.06 -8.45
N SER A 400 -0.50 -33.63 -7.27
CA SER A 400 -0.82 -35.04 -7.02
C SER A 400 -2.32 -35.30 -6.80
N GLU A 401 -3.03 -34.41 -6.11
CA GLU A 401 -4.40 -34.67 -5.67
C GLU A 401 -5.48 -33.93 -6.47
N TYR A 402 -5.17 -32.78 -7.07
CA TYR A 402 -6.17 -31.86 -7.63
C TYR A 402 -5.98 -31.53 -9.11
N SER A 403 -4.75 -31.55 -9.63
CA SER A 403 -4.48 -31.15 -11.03
C SER A 403 -5.14 -32.06 -12.08
N PHE A 404 -5.59 -33.27 -11.70
CA PHE A 404 -6.35 -34.14 -12.60
C PHE A 404 -7.61 -33.47 -13.15
N VAL A 405 -8.20 -32.50 -12.42
CA VAL A 405 -9.37 -31.73 -12.87
C VAL A 405 -9.07 -31.00 -14.19
N MET A 406 -7.80 -30.64 -14.41
CA MET A 406 -7.34 -29.92 -15.59
C MET A 406 -7.05 -30.85 -16.78
N THR A 407 -6.70 -32.12 -16.51
CA THR A 407 -6.16 -33.04 -17.51
C THR A 407 -7.09 -34.20 -17.86
N THR A 408 -8.04 -34.54 -16.99
CA THR A 408 -8.90 -35.71 -17.17
C THR A 408 -9.93 -35.52 -18.28
N LYS A 409 -10.19 -36.59 -19.03
CA LYS A 409 -11.31 -36.66 -19.99
C LYS A 409 -12.63 -37.05 -19.33
N LYS A 410 -12.60 -37.50 -18.06
CA LYS A 410 -13.78 -37.95 -17.31
C LYS A 410 -14.71 -36.80 -16.90
N ILE A 411 -14.21 -35.56 -16.85
CA ILE A 411 -15.05 -34.37 -16.70
C ILE A 411 -15.45 -33.93 -18.09
N GLU A 412 -16.73 -33.93 -18.42
CA GLU A 412 -17.23 -33.51 -19.73
C GLU A 412 -17.36 -31.98 -19.78
N ILE A 413 -16.58 -31.36 -20.67
CA ILE A 413 -16.48 -29.91 -20.81
C ILE A 413 -16.81 -29.55 -22.25
N LYS A 414 -17.90 -28.82 -22.45
CA LYS A 414 -18.33 -28.33 -23.76
C LYS A 414 -17.74 -26.94 -24.04
N PRO A 415 -17.26 -26.69 -25.27
CA PRO A 415 -16.91 -25.34 -25.69
C PRO A 415 -18.14 -24.43 -25.63
N THR A 416 -17.96 -23.20 -25.19
CA THR A 416 -19.03 -22.19 -25.11
C THR A 416 -18.63 -20.92 -25.86
N ILE A 417 -19.59 -20.02 -26.09
CA ILE A 417 -19.34 -18.72 -26.72
C ILE A 417 -19.39 -17.66 -25.63
N VAL A 418 -18.23 -17.06 -25.34
CA VAL A 418 -18.11 -15.94 -24.39
C VAL A 418 -17.74 -14.70 -25.20
N ASN A 419 -18.53 -13.63 -25.09
CA ASN A 419 -18.30 -12.35 -25.80
C ASN A 419 -18.11 -12.51 -27.32
N GLY A 420 -18.89 -13.40 -27.95
CA GLY A 420 -18.81 -13.68 -29.39
C GLY A 420 -17.61 -14.52 -29.84
N SER A 421 -16.74 -14.94 -28.92
CA SER A 421 -15.61 -15.83 -29.19
C SER A 421 -15.87 -17.22 -28.65
N LYS A 422 -15.54 -18.26 -29.45
CA LYS A 422 -15.56 -19.64 -28.98
C LYS A 422 -14.43 -19.83 -27.97
N VAL A 423 -14.78 -20.24 -26.76
CA VAL A 423 -13.85 -20.54 -25.67
C VAL A 423 -13.90 -22.03 -25.38
N ASP A 424 -12.75 -22.68 -25.49
CA ASP A 424 -12.54 -24.06 -25.05
C ASP A 424 -11.82 -24.07 -23.70
N TYR A 425 -12.57 -24.35 -22.63
CA TYR A 425 -12.01 -24.41 -21.28
C TYR A 425 -11.15 -25.65 -21.05
N ARG A 426 -11.33 -26.72 -21.84
CA ARG A 426 -10.46 -27.90 -21.76
C ARG A 426 -9.07 -27.58 -22.29
N GLU A 427 -9.00 -26.95 -23.45
CA GLU A 427 -7.73 -26.52 -24.04
C GLU A 427 -6.98 -25.57 -23.10
N LYS A 428 -7.68 -24.54 -22.57
CA LYS A 428 -7.10 -23.61 -21.59
C LYS A 428 -6.54 -24.29 -20.34
N MET A 429 -7.23 -25.31 -19.81
CA MET A 429 -6.75 -26.04 -18.63
C MET A 429 -5.53 -26.91 -18.96
N ILE A 430 -5.50 -27.53 -20.14
CA ILE A 430 -4.33 -28.32 -20.59
C ILE A 430 -3.13 -27.39 -20.78
N ASP A 431 -3.29 -26.28 -21.49
CA ASP A 431 -2.24 -25.30 -21.72
C ASP A 431 -1.69 -24.75 -20.40
N LEU A 432 -2.58 -24.43 -19.45
CA LEU A 432 -2.17 -23.99 -18.13
C LEU A 432 -1.42 -25.09 -17.37
N TYR A 433 -1.85 -26.35 -17.47
CA TYR A 433 -1.17 -27.48 -16.85
C TYR A 433 0.26 -27.65 -17.37
N GLU A 434 0.53 -27.36 -18.65
CA GLU A 434 1.90 -27.43 -19.18
C GLU A 434 2.87 -26.46 -18.49
N THR A 435 2.36 -25.37 -17.93
CA THR A 435 3.17 -24.38 -17.19
C THR A 435 3.69 -24.90 -15.84
N THR A 436 3.15 -26.02 -15.33
CA THR A 436 3.65 -26.69 -14.11
C THR A 436 5.14 -27.04 -14.18
N ARG A 437 5.65 -27.32 -15.38
CA ARG A 437 7.08 -27.59 -15.62
C ARG A 437 7.96 -26.41 -15.23
N ALA A 438 7.49 -25.19 -15.47
CA ALA A 438 8.22 -23.98 -15.08
C ALA A 438 8.34 -23.90 -13.56
N SER A 439 7.26 -24.17 -12.81
CA SER A 439 7.27 -24.20 -11.34
C SER A 439 8.26 -25.22 -10.78
N ILE A 440 8.32 -26.41 -11.38
CA ILE A 440 9.28 -27.47 -10.98
C ILE A 440 10.72 -27.02 -11.27
N GLU A 441 10.98 -26.45 -12.45
CA GLU A 441 12.34 -26.02 -12.80
C GLU A 441 12.82 -24.86 -11.92
N GLN A 442 11.94 -23.89 -11.57
CA GLN A 442 12.32 -22.82 -10.65
C GLN A 442 12.78 -23.37 -9.29
N PHE A 443 12.10 -24.39 -8.76
CA PHE A 443 12.52 -25.03 -7.51
C PHE A 443 13.81 -25.85 -7.67
N ARG A 444 14.00 -26.51 -8.82
CA ARG A 444 15.24 -27.23 -9.12
C ARG A 444 16.45 -26.30 -9.12
N ILE A 445 16.31 -25.11 -9.70
CA ILE A 445 17.35 -24.06 -9.69
C ILE A 445 17.57 -23.55 -8.25
N TYR A 446 16.51 -23.43 -7.45
CA TYR A 446 16.61 -23.07 -6.03
C TYR A 446 17.47 -24.07 -5.24
N ASP A 447 17.18 -25.36 -5.38
CA ASP A 447 17.94 -26.44 -4.74
C ASP A 447 19.42 -26.44 -5.17
N GLN A 448 19.71 -26.16 -6.45
CA GLN A 448 21.10 -26.01 -6.91
C GLN A 448 21.83 -24.88 -6.19
N TYR A 449 21.24 -23.68 -6.10
CA TYR A 449 21.86 -22.58 -5.36
C TYR A 449 21.99 -22.87 -3.87
N TYR A 450 21.03 -23.60 -3.28
CA TYR A 450 21.09 -24.02 -1.90
C TYR A 450 22.28 -24.98 -1.66
N LYS A 451 22.43 -26.00 -2.52
CA LYS A 451 23.56 -26.95 -2.48
C LYS A 451 24.91 -26.26 -2.72
N GLU A 452 24.98 -25.35 -3.68
CA GLU A 452 26.18 -24.55 -3.95
C GLU A 452 26.59 -23.69 -2.76
N LEU A 453 25.64 -23.00 -2.12
CA LEU A 453 25.89 -22.21 -0.92
C LEU A 453 26.40 -23.08 0.22
N LYS A 454 25.75 -24.21 0.50
CA LYS A 454 26.15 -25.12 1.58
C LYS A 454 27.52 -25.74 1.34
N ASN A 455 27.85 -26.09 0.10
CA ASN A 455 29.16 -26.60 -0.27
C ASN A 455 30.26 -25.53 -0.15
N HIS A 456 29.96 -24.28 -0.53
CA HIS A 456 30.87 -23.15 -0.36
C HIS A 456 31.11 -22.82 1.12
N LEU A 457 30.07 -22.87 1.96
CA LEU A 457 30.22 -22.67 3.41
C LEU A 457 31.07 -23.76 4.09
N LYS A 458 31.00 -25.01 3.61
CA LYS A 458 31.87 -26.10 4.09
C LYS A 458 33.33 -25.92 3.67
N ASN A 459 33.57 -25.36 2.48
CA ASN A 459 34.90 -25.17 1.91
C ASN A 459 35.06 -23.75 1.33
N PRO A 460 35.15 -22.71 2.18
CA PRO A 460 35.11 -21.31 1.74
C PRO A 460 36.35 -20.86 0.93
N GLY A 461 37.41 -21.67 0.92
CA GLY A 461 38.70 -21.33 0.31
C GLY A 461 39.57 -20.51 1.27
N ALA A 462 40.87 -20.41 0.97
CA ALA A 462 41.85 -19.76 1.86
C ALA A 462 41.74 -18.22 1.89
N ASN A 463 41.19 -17.61 0.83
CA ASN A 463 41.07 -16.15 0.72
C ASN A 463 39.72 -15.66 1.27
N TYR A 464 39.74 -15.10 2.49
CA TYR A 464 38.54 -14.63 3.19
C TYR A 464 37.70 -13.61 2.40
N ILE A 465 38.33 -12.70 1.67
CA ILE A 465 37.60 -11.63 0.94
C ILE A 465 36.83 -12.22 -0.25
N GLU A 466 37.44 -13.15 -0.98
CA GLU A 466 36.79 -13.84 -2.10
C GLU A 466 35.71 -14.81 -1.60
N ALA A 467 35.98 -15.50 -0.50
CA ALA A 467 35.02 -16.38 0.16
C ALA A 467 33.76 -15.63 0.60
N SER A 468 33.94 -14.45 1.24
CA SER A 468 32.83 -13.59 1.68
C SER A 468 32.01 -13.08 0.50
N LYS A 469 32.67 -12.53 -0.55
CA LYS A 469 31.98 -12.06 -1.77
C LYS A 469 31.15 -13.17 -2.44
N LYS A 470 31.72 -14.38 -2.54
CA LYS A 470 31.03 -15.53 -3.14
C LYS A 470 29.86 -16.00 -2.28
N THR A 471 29.99 -15.98 -0.95
CA THR A 471 28.90 -16.30 -0.01
C THR A 471 27.74 -15.32 -0.20
N THR A 472 27.99 -14.01 -0.13
CA THR A 472 26.95 -12.98 -0.33
C THR A 472 26.28 -13.09 -1.71
N SER A 473 27.05 -13.40 -2.76
CA SER A 473 26.50 -13.62 -4.10
C SER A 473 25.56 -14.83 -4.15
N LEU A 474 25.96 -15.96 -3.55
CA LEU A 474 25.14 -17.18 -3.49
C LEU A 474 23.88 -16.99 -2.62
N GLU A 475 23.99 -16.30 -1.49
CA GLU A 475 22.83 -15.92 -0.65
C GLU A 475 21.85 -15.03 -1.40
N THR A 476 22.35 -14.05 -2.17
CA THR A 476 21.51 -13.17 -2.99
C THR A 476 20.79 -13.96 -4.08
N LYS A 477 21.51 -14.86 -4.78
CA LYS A 477 20.92 -15.74 -5.81
C LYS A 477 19.88 -16.68 -5.21
N ARG A 478 20.17 -17.30 -4.06
CA ARG A 478 19.22 -18.14 -3.31
C ARG A 478 17.97 -17.35 -2.94
N SER A 479 18.12 -16.16 -2.36
CA SER A 479 16.99 -15.32 -1.95
C SER A 479 16.13 -14.87 -3.13
N GLN A 480 16.76 -14.44 -4.23
CA GLN A 480 16.04 -14.10 -5.47
C GLN A 480 15.31 -15.32 -6.03
N GLN A 481 15.97 -16.48 -6.07
CA GLN A 481 15.37 -17.69 -6.62
C GLN A 481 14.23 -18.23 -5.75
N SER A 482 14.33 -18.07 -4.43
CA SER A 482 13.25 -18.37 -3.48
C SER A 482 11.97 -17.60 -3.85
N ARG A 483 12.10 -16.30 -4.18
CA ARG A 483 10.99 -15.46 -4.65
C ARG A 483 10.46 -15.91 -6.01
N ASN A 484 11.34 -16.26 -6.94
CA ASN A 484 10.95 -16.74 -8.27
C ASN A 484 10.07 -18.01 -8.16
N VAL A 485 10.44 -18.97 -7.31
CA VAL A 485 9.60 -20.17 -7.04
C VAL A 485 8.20 -19.77 -6.61
N ARG A 486 8.09 -18.86 -5.63
CA ARG A 486 6.81 -18.41 -5.08
C ARG A 486 5.95 -17.68 -6.11
N VAL A 487 6.54 -16.76 -6.88
CA VAL A 487 5.82 -15.99 -7.91
C VAL A 487 5.34 -16.91 -9.03
N THR A 488 6.17 -17.81 -9.54
CA THR A 488 5.78 -18.73 -10.62
C THR A 488 4.66 -19.67 -10.18
N VAL A 489 4.74 -20.21 -8.95
CA VAL A 489 3.66 -21.06 -8.42
C VAL A 489 2.38 -20.27 -8.19
N LYS A 490 2.48 -19.05 -7.65
CA LYS A 490 1.35 -18.13 -7.45
C LYS A 490 0.60 -17.88 -8.76
N GLU A 491 1.31 -17.47 -9.81
CA GLU A 491 0.71 -17.22 -11.12
C GLU A 491 -0.03 -18.45 -11.68
N PHE A 492 0.52 -19.65 -11.46
CA PHE A 492 -0.13 -20.91 -11.87
C PHE A 492 -1.43 -21.15 -11.09
N VAL A 493 -1.42 -21.03 -9.76
CA VAL A 493 -2.61 -21.31 -8.93
C VAL A 493 -3.69 -20.24 -9.06
N GLU A 494 -3.32 -18.97 -9.28
CA GLU A 494 -4.27 -17.88 -9.56
C GLU A 494 -5.03 -18.15 -10.86
N LYS A 495 -4.31 -18.37 -11.97
CA LYS A 495 -4.94 -18.72 -13.26
C LYS A 495 -5.77 -19.99 -13.18
N THR A 496 -5.34 -20.95 -12.36
CA THR A 496 -6.11 -22.18 -12.13
C THR A 496 -7.42 -21.86 -11.44
N SER A 497 -7.38 -21.04 -10.38
CA SER A 497 -8.58 -20.63 -9.66
C SER A 497 -9.54 -19.82 -10.54
N GLU A 498 -9.04 -18.93 -11.41
CA GLU A 498 -9.85 -18.15 -12.35
C GLU A 498 -10.62 -19.06 -13.33
N ILE A 499 -9.96 -20.08 -13.89
CA ILE A 499 -10.61 -21.00 -14.81
C ILE A 499 -11.66 -21.84 -14.08
N LEU A 500 -11.32 -22.39 -12.91
CA LEU A 500 -12.25 -23.21 -12.13
C LEU A 500 -13.44 -22.41 -11.62
N GLU A 501 -13.26 -21.12 -11.29
CA GLU A 501 -14.34 -20.21 -10.91
C GLU A 501 -15.39 -20.09 -12.03
N LYS A 502 -14.96 -20.02 -13.31
CA LYS A 502 -15.89 -20.00 -14.45
C LYS A 502 -16.68 -21.29 -14.56
N LEU A 503 -16.06 -22.45 -14.31
CA LEU A 503 -16.76 -23.73 -14.29
C LEU A 503 -17.76 -23.81 -13.12
N ILE A 504 -17.38 -23.30 -11.94
CA ILE A 504 -18.26 -23.25 -10.77
C ILE A 504 -19.46 -22.33 -11.01
N ALA A 505 -19.24 -21.15 -11.60
CA ALA A 505 -20.31 -20.22 -11.95
C ALA A 505 -21.30 -20.84 -12.96
N ASP A 506 -20.81 -21.62 -13.93
CA ASP A 506 -21.66 -22.36 -14.87
C ASP A 506 -22.48 -23.46 -14.16
N MET A 507 -21.87 -24.25 -13.27
CA MET A 507 -22.56 -25.29 -12.50
C MET A 507 -23.69 -24.73 -11.62
N LYS A 508 -23.53 -23.49 -11.12
CA LYS A 508 -24.55 -22.77 -10.34
C LYS A 508 -25.63 -22.11 -11.21
N SER A 509 -25.41 -21.96 -12.52
CA SER A 509 -26.29 -21.23 -13.43
C SER A 509 -26.88 -22.13 -14.52
N LYS A 510 -26.49 -21.90 -15.79
CA LYS A 510 -27.10 -22.53 -16.97
C LYS A 510 -26.63 -23.96 -17.24
N LYS A 511 -25.53 -24.40 -16.61
CA LYS A 511 -24.96 -25.76 -16.72
C LYS A 511 -24.68 -26.13 -18.18
N GLU A 512 -24.10 -25.20 -18.93
CA GLU A 512 -23.82 -25.35 -20.36
C GLU A 512 -22.41 -25.87 -20.61
N ILE A 513 -21.47 -25.62 -19.69
CA ILE A 513 -20.04 -25.94 -19.84
C ILE A 513 -19.73 -27.32 -19.26
N VAL A 514 -20.10 -27.59 -18.00
CA VAL A 514 -19.84 -28.89 -17.35
C VAL A 514 -21.11 -29.74 -17.38
N THR A 515 -21.13 -30.81 -18.19
CA THR A 515 -22.35 -31.58 -18.43
C THR A 515 -22.59 -32.73 -17.48
N ASN A 516 -21.54 -33.28 -16.87
CA ASN A 516 -21.64 -34.45 -15.99
C ASN A 516 -21.28 -34.15 -14.53
N MET A 517 -21.67 -32.97 -14.03
CA MET A 517 -21.27 -32.46 -12.70
C MET A 517 -21.65 -33.36 -11.50
N ASP A 518 -22.71 -34.16 -11.62
CA ASP A 518 -23.20 -35.05 -10.55
C ASP A 518 -22.65 -36.48 -10.65
N GLU A 519 -21.95 -36.81 -11.75
CA GLU A 519 -21.32 -38.13 -11.88
C GLU A 519 -20.14 -38.29 -10.92
N LEU A 520 -19.91 -39.53 -10.48
CA LEU A 520 -18.83 -39.87 -9.57
C LEU A 520 -17.52 -40.01 -10.34
N MET A 521 -16.50 -39.26 -9.91
CA MET A 521 -15.15 -39.42 -10.39
C MET A 521 -14.59 -40.75 -9.91
N THR A 522 -14.25 -41.65 -10.82
CA THR A 522 -13.62 -42.93 -10.50
C THR A 522 -12.22 -42.96 -11.08
N PHE A 523 -11.22 -43.22 -10.24
CA PHE A 523 -9.85 -43.41 -10.67
C PHE A 523 -9.53 -44.88 -10.88
N ASP A 524 -8.57 -45.15 -11.76
CA ASP A 524 -8.13 -46.51 -12.05
C ASP A 524 -7.41 -47.09 -10.80
N LEU A 525 -7.23 -48.41 -10.74
CA LEU A 525 -6.73 -49.12 -9.54
C LEU A 525 -5.46 -48.48 -8.92
N MET A 526 -4.55 -47.96 -9.75
CA MET A 526 -3.32 -47.28 -9.33
C MET A 526 -3.54 -45.91 -8.67
N GLU A 527 -4.61 -45.19 -9.03
CA GLU A 527 -4.94 -43.84 -8.58
C GLU A 527 -6.15 -43.82 -7.64
N SER A 528 -6.73 -44.98 -7.35
CA SER A 528 -7.91 -45.16 -6.50
C SER A 528 -7.72 -44.66 -5.05
N ARG A 529 -6.46 -44.45 -4.62
CA ARG A 529 -6.08 -43.89 -3.32
C ARG A 529 -6.12 -42.35 -3.27
N ARG A 530 -6.26 -41.67 -4.42
CA ARG A 530 -6.38 -40.21 -4.48
C ARG A 530 -7.63 -39.76 -3.72
N ARG A 531 -7.53 -38.60 -3.08
CA ARG A 531 -8.56 -38.05 -2.19
C ARG A 531 -9.92 -37.89 -2.86
N LEU A 532 -9.91 -37.52 -4.12
CA LEU A 532 -11.12 -37.17 -4.87
C LEU A 532 -11.78 -38.39 -5.56
N ASN A 533 -11.32 -39.60 -5.27
CA ASN A 533 -11.94 -40.83 -5.78
C ASN A 533 -13.34 -41.03 -5.19
N LYS A 534 -14.28 -41.46 -6.04
CA LYS A 534 -15.71 -41.66 -5.76
C LYS A 534 -16.45 -40.42 -5.28
N LYS A 535 -15.88 -39.22 -5.47
CA LYS A 535 -16.58 -37.96 -5.20
C LYS A 535 -17.27 -37.43 -6.46
N PRO A 536 -18.38 -36.69 -6.33
CA PRO A 536 -19.02 -36.01 -7.46
C PRO A 536 -18.06 -35.05 -8.16
N ILE A 537 -18.15 -34.94 -9.49
CA ILE A 537 -17.31 -34.04 -10.30
C ILE A 537 -17.37 -32.57 -9.81
N LYS A 538 -18.55 -32.09 -9.45
CA LYS A 538 -18.71 -30.74 -8.87
C LYS A 538 -17.88 -30.54 -7.59
N GLN A 539 -17.77 -31.58 -6.77
CA GLN A 539 -16.98 -31.54 -5.54
C GLN A 539 -15.48 -31.57 -5.84
N CYS A 540 -15.06 -32.35 -6.84
CA CYS A 540 -13.68 -32.37 -7.31
C CYS A 540 -13.22 -30.99 -7.79
N ILE A 541 -14.03 -30.33 -8.62
CA ILE A 541 -13.77 -28.98 -9.13
C ILE A 541 -13.73 -27.96 -7.97
N MET A 542 -14.69 -28.05 -7.04
CA MET A 542 -14.75 -27.15 -5.88
C MET A 542 -13.56 -27.32 -4.93
N GLU A 543 -13.16 -28.55 -4.59
CA GLU A 543 -12.00 -28.80 -3.72
C GLU A 543 -10.70 -28.33 -4.37
N ALA A 544 -10.53 -28.53 -5.68
CA ALA A 544 -9.39 -28.00 -6.43
C ALA A 544 -9.36 -26.47 -6.43
N TYR A 545 -10.52 -25.82 -6.64
CA TYR A 545 -10.66 -24.37 -6.57
C TYR A 545 -10.32 -23.83 -5.17
N CYS A 546 -10.90 -24.41 -4.11
CA CYS A 546 -10.67 -23.99 -2.73
C CYS A 546 -9.18 -24.12 -2.35
N PHE A 547 -8.53 -25.21 -2.74
CA PHE A 547 -7.09 -25.37 -2.52
C PHE A 547 -6.30 -24.28 -3.28
N ALA A 548 -6.63 -24.04 -4.55
CA ALA A 548 -5.93 -23.06 -5.38
C ALA A 548 -6.03 -21.63 -4.81
N ILE A 549 -7.22 -21.18 -4.38
CA ILE A 549 -7.39 -19.83 -3.80
C ILE A 549 -6.69 -19.70 -2.44
N ALA A 550 -6.70 -20.75 -1.61
CA ALA A 550 -6.02 -20.72 -0.32
C ALA A 550 -4.50 -20.68 -0.50
N PHE A 551 -4.00 -21.45 -1.47
CA PHE A 551 -2.58 -21.45 -1.77
C PHE A 551 -2.13 -20.11 -2.39
N ALA A 552 -2.94 -19.53 -3.29
CA ALA A 552 -2.70 -18.19 -3.82
C ALA A 552 -2.68 -17.13 -2.69
N GLY A 553 -3.65 -17.18 -1.77
CA GLY A 553 -3.70 -16.29 -0.60
C GLY A 553 -2.46 -16.40 0.28
N ARG A 554 -1.99 -17.62 0.56
CA ARG A 554 -0.74 -17.84 1.32
C ARG A 554 0.49 -17.24 0.63
N LEU A 555 0.53 -17.26 -0.70
CA LEU A 555 1.64 -16.71 -1.50
C LEU A 555 1.55 -15.19 -1.73
N GLU A 556 0.35 -14.62 -1.71
CA GLU A 556 0.10 -13.19 -1.91
C GLU A 556 0.24 -12.38 -0.61
N SER A 557 -0.30 -12.88 0.51
CA SER A 557 -0.37 -12.11 1.75
C SER A 557 -0.26 -12.94 3.03
N GLY A 558 -0.09 -14.26 2.92
CA GLY A 558 0.06 -15.16 4.07
C GLY A 558 1.50 -15.48 4.45
N ASP A 559 1.68 -16.60 5.15
CA ASP A 559 2.96 -17.07 5.69
C ASP A 559 4.06 -17.25 4.62
N LEU A 560 3.68 -17.66 3.40
CA LEU A 560 4.64 -17.85 2.30
C LEU A 560 5.03 -16.52 1.64
N PHE A 561 4.37 -15.40 1.96
CA PHE A 561 4.68 -14.09 1.41
C PHE A 561 5.98 -13.47 2.00
N GLY A 562 6.46 -12.43 1.34
CA GLY A 562 7.53 -11.57 1.85
C GLY A 562 8.93 -11.86 1.30
N GLY A 563 9.87 -11.03 1.76
CA GLY A 563 11.25 -10.98 1.25
C GLY A 563 12.23 -11.94 1.90
N VAL A 564 11.85 -12.57 3.01
CA VAL A 564 12.65 -13.53 3.78
C VAL A 564 12.54 -14.94 3.16
N THR A 565 13.59 -15.75 3.28
CA THR A 565 13.63 -17.10 2.70
C THR A 565 13.02 -18.18 3.59
N GLU A 566 12.93 -17.94 4.89
CA GLU A 566 12.46 -18.90 5.90
C GLU A 566 11.38 -18.24 6.77
N LEU A 567 10.48 -19.06 7.31
CA LEU A 567 9.49 -18.66 8.31
C LEU A 567 10.16 -18.39 9.65
N SER A 568 9.62 -17.45 10.42
CA SER A 568 10.04 -17.27 11.81
C SER A 568 9.61 -18.47 12.67
N PRO A 569 10.28 -18.72 13.81
CA PRO A 569 9.83 -19.73 14.78
C PRO A 569 8.37 -19.56 15.22
N GLU A 570 7.92 -18.31 15.38
CA GLU A 570 6.55 -17.97 15.74
C GLU A 570 5.56 -18.29 14.61
N GLU A 571 5.93 -18.02 13.35
CA GLU A 571 5.14 -18.40 12.18
C GLU A 571 5.08 -19.93 12.02
N MET A 572 6.16 -20.63 12.32
CA MET A 572 6.22 -22.10 12.30
C MET A 572 5.32 -22.73 13.37
N GLU A 573 5.31 -22.19 14.58
CA GLU A 573 4.42 -22.65 15.65
C GLU A 573 2.95 -22.33 15.32
N LYS A 574 2.66 -21.14 14.82
CA LYS A 574 1.31 -20.71 14.47
C LYS A 574 0.69 -21.52 13.32
N GLU A 575 1.44 -21.73 12.24
CA GLU A 575 0.89 -22.36 11.02
C GLU A 575 1.00 -23.89 11.02
N PHE A 576 1.99 -24.44 11.72
CA PHE A 576 2.28 -25.88 11.70
C PHE A 576 2.28 -26.54 13.09
N GLY A 577 2.13 -25.79 14.18
CA GLY A 577 2.16 -26.34 15.54
C GLY A 577 3.54 -26.84 15.97
N ILE A 578 4.61 -26.46 15.25
CA ILE A 578 5.97 -26.92 15.49
C ILE A 578 6.68 -25.92 16.40
N LYS A 579 6.89 -26.29 17.68
CA LYS A 579 7.71 -25.52 18.61
C LYS A 579 9.17 -25.59 18.19
N ALA A 580 9.83 -24.44 18.08
CA ALA A 580 11.26 -24.41 17.83
C ALA A 580 12.02 -24.95 19.07
N GLU A 581 12.87 -25.97 18.87
CA GLU A 581 13.88 -26.32 19.86
C GLU A 581 14.82 -25.11 20.00
N GLN A 582 14.95 -24.58 21.22
CA GLN A 582 15.96 -23.57 21.52
C GLN A 582 17.34 -24.11 21.10
N PRO A 583 18.16 -23.35 20.36
CA PRO A 583 19.55 -23.74 20.18
C PRO A 583 20.18 -23.75 21.58
N ALA A 584 20.54 -24.94 22.06
CA ALA A 584 21.40 -25.08 23.22
C ALA A 584 22.62 -24.18 23.00
N GLY A 585 22.82 -23.21 23.89
CA GLY A 585 23.97 -22.33 23.87
C GLY A 585 25.24 -23.16 23.91
N GLY A 586 25.87 -23.33 22.75
CA GLY A 586 27.17 -23.96 22.63
C GLY A 586 28.25 -22.95 22.99
N GLU A 587 28.51 -22.79 24.28
CA GLU A 587 29.87 -22.49 24.72
C GLU A 587 30.75 -23.66 24.31
N SER A 588 31.71 -23.37 23.44
CA SER A 588 32.76 -24.31 23.07
C SER A 588 33.72 -24.46 24.24
N ASP A 589 33.47 -25.45 25.11
CA ASP A 589 34.51 -26.04 25.94
C ASP A 589 34.92 -27.41 25.36
N LEU A 590 36.19 -27.52 25.04
CA LEU A 590 36.84 -28.67 24.44
C LEU A 590 37.40 -29.56 25.55
N GLY A 591 36.83 -30.76 25.74
CA GLY A 591 37.68 -31.91 26.02
C GLY A 591 37.16 -33.05 26.90
N ILE A 592 36.93 -34.18 26.21
CA ILE A 592 37.25 -35.58 26.59
C ILE A 592 36.11 -36.44 27.18
N PRO A 593 35.97 -37.73 26.75
CA PRO A 593 34.70 -38.42 26.63
C PRO A 593 34.42 -39.43 27.75
N GLY A 594 33.15 -39.69 28.01
CA GLY A 594 32.69 -40.80 28.84
C GLY A 594 31.38 -41.36 28.30
N GLY A 595 31.42 -42.62 27.86
CA GLY A 595 30.28 -43.30 27.23
C GLY A 595 29.16 -43.69 28.20
N GLY A 596 28.02 -44.06 27.62
CA GLY A 596 26.91 -44.66 28.35
C GLY A 596 25.69 -44.83 27.46
N ALA A 597 25.41 -46.08 27.10
CA ALA A 597 24.22 -46.51 26.36
C ALA A 597 22.93 -46.35 27.18
N GLY A 598 21.80 -46.14 26.50
CA GLY A 598 20.46 -46.23 27.10
C GLY A 598 19.37 -46.07 26.05
N ALA A 599 18.72 -47.19 25.71
CA ALA A 599 17.57 -47.30 24.81
C ALA A 599 16.23 -47.14 25.56
N ALA A 600 15.20 -46.64 24.86
CA ALA A 600 13.76 -46.87 25.07
C ALA A 600 13.01 -46.14 23.92
N GLU A 601 12.33 -46.78 22.95
CA GLU A 601 10.95 -47.34 23.01
C GLU A 601 10.01 -46.45 23.84
N GLY A 602 8.89 -45.88 23.39
CA GLY A 602 7.98 -46.14 22.27
C GLY A 602 6.56 -45.99 22.84
N SER A 603 5.71 -45.12 22.29
CA SER A 603 4.26 -45.16 22.56
C SER A 603 3.47 -44.39 21.50
N ALA A 604 2.72 -45.17 20.72
CA ALA A 604 1.66 -44.71 19.84
C ALA A 604 0.37 -44.56 20.66
N GLU A 605 -0.35 -43.46 20.48
CA GLU A 605 -1.75 -43.34 20.91
C GLU A 605 -2.63 -43.07 19.69
N ASN A 606 -3.62 -43.96 19.54
CA ASN A 606 -4.72 -43.90 18.61
C ASN A 606 -5.62 -42.70 18.96
N ILE A 607 -6.07 -41.94 17.95
CA ILE A 607 -7.23 -41.06 18.09
C ILE A 607 -8.26 -41.47 17.05
N ASP A 608 -9.47 -41.68 17.57
CA ASP A 608 -10.61 -42.34 16.98
C ASP A 608 -11.14 -41.67 15.71
N ALA A 609 -11.54 -42.54 14.78
CA ALA A 609 -12.32 -42.23 13.61
C ALA A 609 -13.81 -42.25 13.98
N ASP A 610 -14.38 -41.12 14.39
CA ASP A 610 -15.86 -40.93 14.39
C ASP A 610 -16.31 -39.47 14.63
N SER A 611 -15.73 -38.51 13.90
CA SER A 611 -16.29 -37.15 13.83
C SER A 611 -16.17 -36.57 12.42
N LEU A 612 -16.75 -37.26 11.44
CA LEU A 612 -16.87 -36.84 10.04
C LEU A 612 -18.32 -36.53 9.66
N GLY A 613 -18.97 -35.64 10.42
CA GLY A 613 -20.23 -35.01 10.04
C GLY A 613 -19.99 -33.73 9.26
N VAL A 614 -20.32 -33.73 7.97
CA VAL A 614 -20.45 -32.51 7.16
C VAL A 614 -21.68 -31.74 7.66
N ASP A 615 -21.52 -30.44 7.92
CA ASP A 615 -22.66 -29.57 8.21
C ASP A 615 -23.53 -29.40 6.93
N PRO A 616 -24.79 -29.88 6.95
CA PRO A 616 -25.70 -29.79 5.80
C PRO A 616 -26.10 -28.34 5.44
N SER A 617 -25.74 -27.35 6.25
CA SER A 617 -26.02 -25.93 5.98
C SER A 617 -25.26 -25.34 4.77
N ILE A 618 -24.23 -26.01 4.27
CA ILE A 618 -23.46 -25.57 3.09
C ILE A 618 -24.20 -25.83 1.76
N LEU A 619 -25.28 -26.62 1.78
CA LEU A 619 -26.08 -26.96 0.59
C LEU A 619 -27.54 -26.48 0.67
N GLY A 620 -27.87 -25.59 1.61
CA GLY A 620 -29.20 -25.01 1.75
C GLY A 620 -29.27 -23.54 1.31
N ASP A 621 -30.10 -23.32 0.29
CA ASP A 621 -30.56 -22.08 -0.39
C ASP A 621 -29.56 -21.24 -1.21
#